data_AF-A0A167VWQ6-F1
#
_entry.id   AF-A0A167VWQ6-F1
#
_cell.length_a   1.000
_cell.length_b   1.000
_cell.length_c   1.000
_cell.angle_alpha   90.00
_cell.angle_beta   90.00
_cell.angle_gamma   90.00
#
_symmetry.space_group_name_H-M   'P 1'
#
loop_
_entity.id
_entity.type
_entity.pdbx_description
1 polymer ?
#
loop_
_entity_poly.entity_id
_entity_poly.type
_entity_poly.pdbx_seq_one_letter_code
_entity_poly.pdbx_strand_id
1 'polypeptide(L)'
;MGEAVGGGGPVFPPAGIKKRPHSTFAAYEDCSATDTLVSDWLNEVYPSNRRRRFSDAAIDATACHLEEDDTNDCKEPQNRRHRASSEPAMGVDDDDCFMQQMTPPATGSWSPPSRLARATSTSRARSVSRGAATTHAGRDSPNLVECDYYRRVNLASRNGIYLRPFDCPLPVAIQALVEPLTADHPPLVPTDDDRRGIKGIRRRNDVDAKPMEMSVRSALDSALFPKPDPEQQLGRVDNMSMKRAAVPRRLTEQQLERLLQKLPSTERGTERHYAKISLPIPDTLYGYAYAAVPAELRSLWELVLGDLVVVNNDDLALPFLLIECKGDGGSMWCCTNQCLGGAASCVHVGERLNAQLQAVRRPGSFNSAVFGITINGEHANLFVCWKHIAGEGEEDRLGDVMATTAAFYMQRIGYYALQDMQHFLKLKRCVRMIIEWGMGARMKEVEEIIRLAGTRKRKEREVESFEENVEVEGTVAL
;
A
#
# COMPACT_ATOMS: atom_id res chain seq x y z
N MET A 1 -70.45 -34.08 58.71
CA MET A 1 -70.64 -34.77 57.41
C MET A 1 -70.18 -33.79 56.35
N GLY A 2 -69.21 -34.01 55.47
CA GLY A 2 -68.30 -35.10 55.12
C GLY A 2 -67.51 -34.47 53.94
N GLU A 3 -66.20 -34.35 54.07
CA GLU A 3 -65.20 -35.14 53.35
C GLU A 3 -64.54 -34.38 52.18
N ALA A 4 -63.26 -34.69 52.05
CA ALA A 4 -62.27 -34.10 51.17
C ALA A 4 -62.23 -34.82 49.82
N VAL A 5 -61.72 -34.14 48.78
CA VAL A 5 -60.95 -34.78 47.71
C VAL A 5 -59.81 -33.86 47.31
N GLY A 6 -58.59 -34.39 47.41
CA GLY A 6 -57.34 -33.70 47.08
C GLY A 6 -56.88 -33.91 45.64
N GLY A 7 -55.81 -33.20 45.28
CA GLY A 7 -55.05 -33.38 44.06
C GLY A 7 -53.63 -32.88 44.27
N GLY A 8 -52.74 -33.79 44.69
CA GLY A 8 -51.31 -33.54 44.83
C GLY A 8 -50.59 -33.65 43.48
N GLY A 9 -49.75 -32.66 43.18
CA GLY A 9 -48.76 -32.71 42.10
C GLY A 9 -47.44 -33.32 42.58
N PRO A 10 -46.75 -34.14 41.77
CA PRO A 10 -45.59 -34.89 42.22
C PRO A 10 -44.28 -34.09 42.17
N VAL A 11 -43.47 -34.40 43.19
CA VAL A 11 -42.08 -34.06 43.43
C VAL A 11 -41.17 -34.87 42.49
N PHE A 12 -40.20 -34.22 41.84
CA PHE A 12 -39.12 -34.89 41.10
C PHE A 12 -37.97 -35.29 42.04
N PRO A 13 -37.42 -36.52 41.94
CA PRO A 13 -36.22 -36.93 42.66
C PRO A 13 -34.93 -36.68 41.84
N PRO A 14 -33.75 -36.59 42.50
CA PRO A 14 -32.46 -36.52 41.84
C PRO A 14 -31.74 -37.89 41.77
N ALA A 15 -30.68 -37.91 40.95
CA ALA A 15 -29.56 -38.86 40.87
C ALA A 15 -29.69 -40.09 39.96
N GLY A 16 -28.66 -40.28 39.14
CA GLY A 16 -28.45 -41.50 38.35
C GLY A 16 -27.28 -41.43 37.36
N ILE A 17 -26.04 -41.45 37.88
CA ILE A 17 -24.82 -41.69 37.09
C ILE A 17 -24.92 -43.06 36.42
N LYS A 18 -24.86 -43.12 35.08
CA LYS A 18 -24.71 -44.38 34.33
C LYS A 18 -23.44 -44.34 33.46
N LYS A 19 -22.53 -45.24 33.81
CA LYS A 19 -21.34 -45.66 33.08
C LYS A 19 -21.71 -46.12 31.67
N ARG A 20 -20.97 -45.68 30.65
CA ARG A 20 -21.01 -46.26 29.29
C ARG A 20 -19.96 -47.37 29.15
N PRO A 21 -20.22 -48.40 28.33
CA PRO A 21 -19.39 -49.58 28.22
C PRO A 21 -18.20 -49.37 27.28
N HIS A 22 -17.16 -50.15 27.55
CA HIS A 22 -15.95 -50.31 26.75
C HIS A 22 -16.28 -50.72 25.31
N SER A 23 -15.74 -49.98 24.34
CA SER A 23 -15.67 -50.39 22.93
C SER A 23 -14.27 -50.90 22.64
N THR A 24 -14.25 -52.11 22.11
CA THR A 24 -13.12 -52.96 21.77
C THR A 24 -12.26 -52.34 20.66
N PHE A 25 -10.94 -52.40 20.86
CA PHE A 25 -9.91 -52.13 19.86
C PHE A 25 -10.04 -53.13 18.70
N ALA A 26 -10.28 -52.63 17.49
CA ALA A 26 -10.17 -53.39 16.24
C ALA A 26 -8.93 -52.91 15.46
N ALA A 27 -8.33 -53.87 14.76
CA ALA A 27 -6.99 -53.85 14.20
C ALA A 27 -6.76 -52.79 13.12
N TYR A 28 -5.48 -52.42 12.98
CA TYR A 28 -4.93 -51.67 11.85
C TYR A 28 -5.26 -52.37 10.53
N GLU A 29 -6.09 -51.73 9.69
CA GLU A 29 -6.21 -52.05 8.28
C GLU A 29 -5.36 -51.08 7.44
N ASP A 30 -4.77 -51.66 6.42
CA ASP A 30 -3.67 -51.22 5.58
C ASP A 30 -4.05 -50.01 4.70
N CYS A 31 -3.40 -48.86 4.88
CA CYS A 31 -3.62 -47.62 4.11
C CYS A 31 -2.86 -47.61 2.77
N SER A 32 -3.07 -48.62 1.92
CA SER A 32 -2.44 -48.68 0.58
C SER A 32 -3.40 -48.42 -0.59
N ALA A 33 -4.71 -48.29 -0.32
CA ALA A 33 -5.73 -48.19 -1.38
C ALA A 33 -6.08 -46.76 -1.85
N THR A 34 -5.62 -45.70 -1.16
CA THR A 34 -5.92 -44.31 -1.55
C THR A 34 -4.90 -43.71 -2.51
N ASP A 35 -3.67 -44.25 -2.56
CA ASP A 35 -2.61 -43.76 -3.44
C ASP A 35 -2.79 -44.20 -4.90
N THR A 36 -3.53 -45.28 -5.16
CA THR A 36 -3.87 -45.73 -6.52
C THR A 36 -4.90 -44.83 -7.20
N LEU A 37 -5.91 -44.33 -6.46
CA LEU A 37 -6.92 -43.43 -7.02
C LEU A 37 -6.34 -42.06 -7.45
N VAL A 38 -5.38 -41.54 -6.69
CA VAL A 38 -4.68 -40.29 -7.05
C VAL A 38 -3.74 -40.51 -8.23
N SER A 39 -3.09 -41.67 -8.29
CA SER A 39 -2.20 -42.04 -9.40
C SER A 39 -2.94 -42.28 -10.72
N ASP A 40 -4.12 -42.90 -10.66
CA ASP A 40 -4.97 -43.15 -11.83
C ASP A 40 -5.57 -41.85 -12.36
N TRP A 41 -6.02 -40.95 -11.47
CA TRP A 41 -6.49 -39.62 -11.84
C TRP A 41 -5.37 -38.75 -12.44
N LEU A 42 -4.15 -38.81 -11.89
CA LEU A 42 -3.00 -38.09 -12.47
C LEU A 42 -2.60 -38.62 -13.86
N ASN A 43 -2.75 -39.91 -14.12
CA ASN A 43 -2.50 -40.49 -15.44
C ASN A 43 -3.59 -40.14 -16.46
N GLU A 44 -4.83 -39.91 -16.01
CA GLU A 44 -5.94 -39.46 -16.86
C GLU A 44 -5.79 -37.97 -17.24
N VAL A 45 -5.40 -37.13 -16.29
CA VAL A 45 -5.20 -35.68 -16.50
C VAL A 45 -3.86 -35.36 -17.19
N TYR A 46 -2.82 -36.17 -16.95
CA TYR A 46 -1.49 -36.03 -17.55
C TYR A 46 -0.99 -37.34 -18.17
N PRO A 47 -1.44 -37.70 -19.39
CA PRO A 47 -0.98 -38.91 -20.07
C PRO A 47 0.54 -38.93 -20.27
N SER A 48 1.19 -39.92 -19.65
CA SER A 48 2.65 -40.13 -19.62
C SER A 48 3.32 -40.22 -20.99
N ASN A 49 2.54 -40.42 -22.05
CA ASN A 49 2.97 -40.48 -23.45
C ASN A 49 3.27 -39.11 -24.09
N ARG A 50 3.12 -37.99 -23.36
CA ARG A 50 3.54 -36.64 -23.82
C ARG A 50 4.88 -36.12 -23.26
N ARG A 51 5.66 -36.94 -22.53
CA ARG A 51 7.05 -36.59 -22.19
C ARG A 51 7.96 -36.72 -23.42
N ARG A 52 8.04 -35.66 -24.23
CA ARG A 52 9.15 -35.49 -25.17
C ARG A 52 10.42 -35.17 -24.38
N ARG A 53 11.31 -36.16 -24.37
CA ARG A 53 12.78 -36.13 -24.21
C ARG A 53 13.38 -34.75 -23.91
N PHE A 54 13.84 -34.56 -22.67
CA PHE A 54 15.10 -33.87 -22.36
C PHE A 54 15.54 -34.28 -20.94
N SER A 55 16.16 -35.44 -20.84
CA SER A 55 17.05 -35.79 -19.72
C SER A 55 17.88 -37.01 -20.12
N ASP A 56 19.13 -36.75 -20.47
CA ASP A 56 20.30 -37.63 -20.33
C ASP A 56 21.47 -36.64 -20.20
N ALA A 57 22.45 -36.74 -19.33
CA ALA A 57 22.70 -37.48 -18.10
C ALA A 57 23.99 -36.84 -17.56
N ALA A 58 24.18 -36.79 -16.24
CA ALA A 58 25.47 -37.09 -15.58
C ALA A 58 25.41 -36.60 -14.13
N ILE A 59 25.49 -37.58 -13.24
CA ILE A 59 25.68 -37.44 -11.81
C ILE A 59 27.17 -37.75 -11.55
N ASP A 60 27.77 -36.90 -10.74
CA ASP A 60 28.87 -37.09 -9.79
C ASP A 60 30.32 -37.46 -10.17
N ALA A 61 31.17 -36.96 -9.26
CA ALA A 61 32.57 -37.26 -8.96
C ALA A 61 33.66 -36.76 -9.94
N THR A 62 34.55 -35.87 -9.48
CA THR A 62 35.75 -36.22 -8.71
C THR A 62 36.50 -34.95 -8.29
N ALA A 63 37.09 -34.96 -7.09
CA ALA A 63 37.95 -33.92 -6.54
C ALA A 63 39.40 -33.98 -7.07
N CYS A 64 40.11 -32.85 -6.88
CA CYS A 64 41.56 -32.66 -6.74
C CYS A 64 42.36 -31.99 -7.87
N HIS A 65 43.11 -30.98 -7.41
CA HIS A 65 44.43 -30.47 -7.84
C HIS A 65 44.58 -29.28 -8.81
N LEU A 66 44.97 -28.15 -8.18
CA LEU A 66 46.16 -27.31 -8.36
C LEU A 66 46.45 -26.57 -9.68
N GLU A 67 46.57 -25.25 -9.48
CA GLU A 67 47.63 -24.32 -9.93
C GLU A 67 47.70 -23.84 -11.40
N GLU A 68 48.05 -22.55 -11.46
CA GLU A 68 48.72 -21.76 -12.51
C GLU A 68 47.91 -21.15 -13.67
N ASP A 69 47.85 -19.81 -13.58
CA ASP A 69 48.09 -18.79 -14.61
C ASP A 69 47.67 -19.07 -16.05
N ASP A 70 46.79 -18.22 -16.59
CA ASP A 70 47.28 -17.26 -17.57
C ASP A 70 46.29 -16.11 -17.82
N THR A 71 46.90 -14.93 -17.87
CA THR A 71 46.32 -13.64 -18.22
C THR A 71 45.59 -13.68 -19.55
N ASN A 72 44.35 -13.17 -19.61
CA ASN A 72 43.90 -12.53 -20.85
C ASN A 72 42.86 -11.42 -20.64
N ASP A 73 43.24 -10.28 -21.18
CA ASP A 73 42.59 -8.98 -21.18
C ASP A 73 41.36 -9.02 -22.10
N CYS A 74 40.16 -8.88 -21.52
CA CYS A 74 38.93 -8.64 -22.27
C CYS A 74 38.13 -7.54 -21.56
N LYS A 75 38.30 -6.32 -22.06
CA LYS A 75 37.53 -5.12 -21.68
C LYS A 75 36.05 -5.32 -22.02
N GLU A 76 35.29 -5.70 -21.01
CA GLU A 76 33.82 -5.68 -21.04
C GLU A 76 33.32 -4.22 -20.90
N PRO A 77 32.34 -3.76 -21.70
CA PRO A 77 31.78 -2.42 -21.53
C PRO A 77 30.93 -2.38 -20.25
N GLN A 78 31.37 -1.59 -19.28
CA GLN A 78 30.61 -1.26 -18.07
C GLN A 78 29.28 -0.59 -18.45
N ASN A 79 28.22 -1.38 -18.47
CA ASN A 79 26.87 -0.92 -18.70
C ASN A 79 26.38 -0.21 -17.43
N ARG A 80 26.49 1.12 -17.41
CA ARG A 80 25.97 1.97 -16.33
C ARG A 80 24.46 1.80 -16.27
N ARG A 81 23.94 1.20 -15.19
CA ARG A 81 22.50 1.16 -14.92
C ARG A 81 22.00 2.60 -14.75
N HIS A 82 21.06 3.01 -15.59
CA HIS A 82 20.31 4.24 -15.38
C HIS A 82 19.34 4.02 -14.21
N ARG A 83 19.40 4.93 -13.24
CA ARG A 83 18.61 4.95 -12.00
C ARG A 83 17.10 5.02 -12.31
N ALA A 84 16.28 4.26 -11.59
CA ALA A 84 14.82 4.23 -11.83
C ALA A 84 14.17 5.53 -11.33
N SER A 85 13.16 6.05 -12.05
CA SER A 85 12.51 7.34 -11.74
C SER A 85 11.65 7.32 -10.47
N SER A 86 11.34 6.14 -9.93
CA SER A 86 10.45 5.87 -8.80
C SER A 86 11.20 5.46 -7.51
N GLU A 87 12.51 5.77 -7.43
CA GLU A 87 13.29 5.46 -6.22
C GLU A 87 12.88 6.37 -5.05
N PRO A 88 12.50 5.81 -3.88
CA PRO A 88 12.11 6.60 -2.73
C PRO A 88 13.27 7.49 -2.29
N ALA A 89 12.98 8.78 -2.11
CA ALA A 89 13.97 9.73 -1.62
C ALA A 89 14.44 9.29 -0.23
N MET A 90 15.74 9.03 -0.11
CA MET A 90 16.38 8.97 1.18
C MET A 90 16.38 10.39 1.72
N GLY A 91 15.41 10.72 2.59
CA GLY A 91 15.46 11.96 3.35
C GLY A 91 16.82 12.03 4.04
N VAL A 92 17.66 12.95 3.57
CA VAL A 92 18.82 13.42 4.30
C VAL A 92 18.22 14.21 5.46
N ASP A 93 18.63 13.88 6.68
CA ASP A 93 18.30 14.70 7.83
C ASP A 93 18.97 16.06 7.59
N ASP A 94 18.20 17.05 7.14
CA ASP A 94 18.64 18.45 7.17
C ASP A 94 18.58 18.88 8.63
N ASP A 95 19.76 18.95 9.24
CA ASP A 95 19.98 19.56 10.55
C ASP A 95 19.47 21.01 10.56
N ASP A 96 18.62 21.30 11.54
CA ASP A 96 18.09 22.62 11.87
C ASP A 96 19.23 23.64 12.08
N CYS A 97 19.53 24.45 11.07
CA CYS A 97 20.20 25.73 11.26
C CYS A 97 19.15 26.84 11.36
N PHE A 98 18.90 27.27 12.60
CA PHE A 98 18.25 28.53 12.95
C PHE A 98 18.82 29.69 12.11
N MET A 99 18.02 30.25 11.21
CA MET A 99 18.21 31.61 10.70
C MET A 99 17.07 32.47 11.24
N GLN A 100 17.41 33.27 12.24
CA GLN A 100 16.55 34.28 12.84
C GLN A 100 16.00 35.24 11.78
N GLN A 101 14.70 35.50 11.89
CA GLN A 101 14.03 36.62 11.24
C GLN A 101 14.68 37.95 11.64
N MET A 102 15.00 38.77 10.65
CA MET A 102 15.20 40.21 10.82
C MET A 102 14.35 40.93 9.77
N THR A 103 13.37 41.70 10.23
CA THR A 103 12.74 42.82 9.51
C THR A 103 12.49 43.93 10.54
N PRO A 104 12.35 45.21 10.16
CA PRO A 104 12.79 45.94 8.96
C PRO A 104 13.48 47.30 9.37
N PRO A 105 13.65 48.29 8.46
CA PRO A 105 12.59 49.29 8.38
C PRO A 105 12.27 49.81 6.97
N ALA A 106 11.08 50.41 6.91
CA ALA A 106 10.39 50.95 5.76
C ALA A 106 11.01 52.22 5.16
N THR A 107 10.77 52.43 3.87
CA THR A 107 10.51 53.75 3.26
C THR A 107 9.82 53.55 1.91
N GLY A 108 8.80 54.36 1.65
CA GLY A 108 7.82 54.14 0.58
C GLY A 108 8.11 54.87 -0.74
N SER A 109 7.21 54.65 -1.71
CA SER A 109 6.55 55.68 -2.53
C SER A 109 6.27 55.22 -3.97
N TRP A 110 4.97 55.11 -4.27
CA TRP A 110 4.24 55.62 -5.45
C TRP A 110 4.69 55.32 -6.90
N SER A 111 3.80 54.59 -7.58
CA SER A 111 3.22 54.79 -8.93
C SER A 111 3.97 54.36 -10.23
N PRO A 112 3.27 53.73 -11.19
CA PRO A 112 3.70 53.41 -12.57
C PRO A 112 3.10 54.45 -13.57
N PRO A 113 2.98 54.22 -14.92
CA PRO A 113 3.67 53.36 -15.90
C PRO A 113 4.21 54.15 -17.12
N SER A 114 4.95 53.53 -18.06
CA SER A 114 4.60 53.50 -19.51
C SER A 114 5.73 53.11 -20.50
N ARG A 115 5.33 52.22 -21.43
CA ARG A 115 5.55 52.20 -22.90
C ARG A 115 6.92 51.86 -23.53
N LEU A 116 6.82 50.86 -24.43
CA LEU A 116 7.42 50.73 -25.79
C LEU A 116 8.97 50.65 -25.84
N ALA A 117 9.64 49.74 -26.55
CA ALA A 117 9.34 49.14 -27.84
C ALA A 117 10.29 47.95 -28.17
N ARG A 118 9.78 47.03 -28.99
CA ARG A 118 10.38 46.57 -30.26
C ARG A 118 11.77 45.87 -30.28
N ALA A 119 11.67 44.55 -30.39
CA ALA A 119 12.17 43.67 -31.46
C ALA A 119 13.69 43.46 -31.71
N THR A 120 13.96 42.19 -32.06
CA THR A 120 15.16 41.59 -32.67
C THR A 120 16.37 41.50 -31.73
N SER A 121 17.11 40.41 -31.59
CA SER A 121 17.52 39.37 -32.53
C SER A 121 18.13 38.18 -31.78
N THR A 122 17.98 36.99 -32.37
CA THR A 122 18.80 35.77 -32.25
C THR A 122 20.12 35.85 -31.48
N SER A 123 20.29 35.00 -30.46
CA SER A 123 21.57 34.33 -30.20
C SER A 123 21.39 33.05 -29.37
N ARG A 124 21.96 31.96 -29.89
CA ARG A 124 22.27 30.70 -29.19
C ARG A 124 23.27 30.98 -28.06
N ALA A 125 23.11 30.34 -26.91
CA ALA A 125 24.19 30.05 -25.97
C ALA A 125 24.05 28.58 -25.53
N ARG A 126 24.79 27.65 -26.15
CA ARG A 126 26.14 27.17 -25.75
C ARG A 126 26.20 26.69 -24.30
N SER A 127 26.07 25.37 -24.20
CA SER A 127 26.75 24.50 -23.24
C SER A 127 28.14 25.01 -22.86
N VAL A 128 28.37 25.17 -21.56
CA VAL A 128 29.72 25.24 -20.98
C VAL A 128 29.83 24.13 -19.95
N SER A 129 30.52 23.08 -20.34
CA SER A 129 31.04 22.02 -19.49
C SER A 129 32.29 22.55 -18.76
N ARG A 130 32.33 22.39 -17.43
CA ARG A 130 33.54 22.39 -16.56
C ARG A 130 33.05 21.98 -15.16
N GLY A 131 33.61 21.00 -14.46
CA GLY A 131 34.76 20.16 -14.73
C GLY A 131 34.71 18.89 -13.89
N ALA A 132 35.52 17.92 -14.29
CA ALA A 132 35.75 16.68 -13.58
C ALA A 132 36.38 16.96 -12.21
N ALA A 133 35.70 16.54 -11.15
CA ALA A 133 36.32 16.17 -9.89
C ALA A 133 36.12 14.67 -9.73
N THR A 134 37.22 13.93 -9.81
CA THR A 134 37.32 12.53 -9.40
C THR A 134 36.93 12.42 -7.93
N THR A 135 35.75 11.84 -7.66
CA THR A 135 35.39 11.39 -6.33
C THR A 135 35.06 9.90 -6.38
N HIS A 136 35.67 9.23 -5.41
CA HIS A 136 35.74 7.80 -5.16
C HIS A 136 34.47 7.00 -5.45
N ALA A 137 34.67 5.76 -5.91
CA ALA A 137 33.68 4.70 -5.98
C ALA A 137 32.91 4.61 -4.65
N GLY A 138 31.74 5.25 -4.61
CA GLY A 138 30.78 5.12 -3.53
C GLY A 138 30.14 3.75 -3.66
N ARG A 139 30.28 2.91 -2.63
CA ARG A 139 29.45 1.72 -2.47
C ARG A 139 27.99 2.17 -2.45
N ASP A 140 27.28 1.92 -3.54
CA ASP A 140 25.82 2.05 -3.61
C ASP A 140 25.24 1.16 -2.50
N SER A 141 24.78 1.79 -1.42
CA SER A 141 24.05 1.08 -0.37
C SER A 141 22.76 0.59 -1.03
N PRO A 142 22.40 -0.71 -0.90
CA PRO A 142 21.17 -1.21 -1.50
C PRO A 142 19.98 -0.38 -1.00
N ASN A 143 19.06 -0.06 -1.93
CA ASN A 143 17.88 0.71 -1.61
C ASN A 143 17.11 0.02 -0.47
N LEU A 144 16.66 0.77 0.54
CA LEU A 144 16.03 0.22 1.74
C LEU A 144 14.88 -0.74 1.38
N VAL A 145 14.09 -0.43 0.35
CA VAL A 145 12.96 -1.25 -0.08
C VAL A 145 13.34 -2.57 -0.77
N GLU A 146 14.58 -2.71 -1.21
CA GLU A 146 15.12 -3.91 -1.83
C GLU A 146 15.69 -4.88 -0.79
N CYS A 147 16.12 -4.37 0.36
CA CYS A 147 16.69 -5.17 1.43
C CYS A 147 15.73 -6.27 1.93
N ASP A 148 16.23 -7.49 2.08
CA ASP A 148 15.44 -8.66 2.53
C ASP A 148 14.81 -8.47 3.91
N TYR A 149 15.47 -7.71 4.80
CA TYR A 149 14.95 -7.43 6.13
C TYR A 149 13.88 -6.34 6.13
N TYR A 150 13.72 -5.53 5.08
CA TYR A 150 12.83 -4.37 5.11
C TYR A 150 11.38 -4.76 5.35
N ARG A 151 10.87 -5.75 4.61
CA ARG A 151 9.49 -6.22 4.79
C ARG A 151 9.26 -6.80 6.19
N ARG A 152 10.19 -7.63 6.68
CA ARG A 152 10.02 -8.36 7.94
C ARG A 152 10.25 -7.48 9.17
N VAL A 153 11.30 -6.65 9.13
CA VAL A 153 11.74 -5.87 10.28
C VAL A 153 11.12 -4.48 10.23
N ASN A 154 11.41 -3.70 9.18
CA ASN A 154 10.99 -2.31 9.13
C ASN A 154 9.47 -2.15 9.01
N LEU A 155 8.85 -2.84 8.07
CA LEU A 155 7.40 -2.75 7.85
C LEU A 155 6.64 -3.52 8.93
N ALA A 156 6.87 -4.83 9.04
CA ALA A 156 6.12 -5.68 9.95
C ALA A 156 6.49 -5.46 11.43
N SER A 157 7.65 -5.94 11.90
CA SER A 157 7.97 -5.94 13.33
C SER A 157 7.98 -4.55 13.97
N ARG A 158 8.51 -3.53 13.27
CA ARG A 158 8.70 -2.19 13.85
C ARG A 158 7.52 -1.25 13.63
N ASN A 159 6.83 -1.35 12.49
CA ASN A 159 5.78 -0.41 12.13
C ASN A 159 4.38 -1.02 11.98
N GLY A 160 4.23 -2.32 12.18
CA GLY A 160 2.92 -2.96 12.21
C GLY A 160 2.26 -3.09 10.84
N ILE A 161 3.03 -3.11 9.76
CA ILE A 161 2.57 -3.19 8.38
C ILE A 161 2.90 -4.55 7.79
N TYR A 162 1.87 -5.37 7.55
CA TYR A 162 2.04 -6.78 7.22
C TYR A 162 1.45 -7.14 5.85
N LEU A 163 2.18 -7.97 5.12
CA LEU A 163 1.66 -8.67 3.95
C LEU A 163 1.06 -10.00 4.42
N ARG A 164 -0.26 -10.15 4.37
CA ARG A 164 -0.94 -11.41 4.70
C ARG A 164 -0.76 -12.44 3.59
N PRO A 165 -0.71 -13.74 3.94
CA PRO A 165 -0.78 -14.81 2.96
C PRO A 165 -2.05 -14.69 2.10
N PHE A 166 -1.94 -15.10 0.83
CA PHE A 166 -3.03 -15.01 -0.14
C PHE A 166 -4.24 -15.86 0.26
N ASP A 167 -3.99 -17.02 0.86
CA ASP A 167 -5.03 -18.01 1.19
C ASP A 167 -5.77 -17.73 2.52
N CYS A 168 -5.37 -16.70 3.25
CA CYS A 168 -6.06 -16.32 4.49
C CYS A 168 -7.42 -15.68 4.16
N PRO A 169 -8.49 -15.94 4.94
CA PRO A 169 -9.77 -15.28 4.73
C PRO A 169 -9.64 -13.77 4.94
N LEU A 170 -10.28 -12.98 4.08
CA LEU A 170 -10.42 -11.54 4.29
C LEU A 170 -11.48 -11.27 5.38
N PRO A 171 -11.32 -10.20 6.17
CA PRO A 171 -12.40 -9.75 7.06
C PRO A 171 -13.68 -9.48 6.27
N VAL A 172 -14.85 -9.73 6.87
CA VAL A 172 -16.16 -9.70 6.17
C VAL A 172 -16.38 -8.41 5.39
N ALA A 173 -16.12 -7.25 5.99
CA ALA A 173 -16.27 -5.95 5.31
C ALA A 173 -15.32 -5.76 4.11
N ILE A 174 -14.11 -6.32 4.19
CA ILE A 174 -13.13 -6.28 3.11
C ILE A 174 -13.49 -7.31 2.02
N GLN A 175 -13.97 -8.49 2.42
CA GLN A 175 -14.44 -9.51 1.49
C GLN A 175 -15.61 -8.99 0.66
N ALA A 176 -16.59 -8.32 1.27
CA ALA A 176 -17.72 -7.72 0.56
C ALA A 176 -17.29 -6.63 -0.45
N LEU A 177 -16.19 -5.92 -0.16
CA LEU A 177 -15.61 -4.93 -1.07
C LEU A 177 -14.88 -5.59 -2.26
N VAL A 178 -14.24 -6.74 -2.03
CA VAL A 178 -13.43 -7.46 -3.03
C VAL A 178 -14.27 -8.37 -3.92
N GLU A 179 -15.34 -8.95 -3.38
CA GLU A 179 -16.17 -9.95 -4.05
C GLU A 179 -16.67 -9.50 -5.45
N PRO A 180 -17.13 -8.25 -5.66
CA PRO A 180 -17.50 -7.78 -6.99
C PRO A 180 -16.35 -7.78 -8.00
N LEU A 181 -15.11 -7.57 -7.56
CA LEU A 181 -13.92 -7.55 -8.42
C LEU A 181 -13.54 -8.96 -8.87
N THR A 182 -13.70 -9.93 -7.97
CA THR A 182 -13.35 -11.34 -8.20
C THR A 182 -14.46 -12.15 -8.84
N ALA A 183 -15.69 -11.63 -8.86
CA ALA A 183 -16.81 -12.32 -9.48
C ALA A 183 -16.56 -12.63 -10.96
N ASP A 184 -17.03 -13.80 -11.39
CA ASP A 184 -16.97 -14.25 -12.77
C ASP A 184 -17.96 -13.47 -13.63
N HIS A 185 -17.57 -12.24 -14.00
CA HIS A 185 -18.29 -11.50 -15.03
C HIS A 185 -17.86 -11.99 -16.41
N PRO A 186 -18.76 -11.94 -17.41
CA PRO A 186 -18.43 -12.26 -18.78
C PRO A 186 -17.18 -11.50 -19.24
N PRO A 187 -16.31 -12.15 -20.03
CA PRO A 187 -15.09 -11.52 -20.50
C PRO A 187 -15.44 -10.28 -21.33
N LEU A 188 -14.73 -9.19 -21.08
CA LEU A 188 -14.83 -8.02 -21.94
C LEU A 188 -14.48 -8.42 -23.37
N VAL A 189 -15.20 -7.88 -24.36
CA VAL A 189 -14.82 -8.07 -25.75
C VAL A 189 -13.54 -7.27 -26.01
N PRO A 190 -12.44 -7.88 -26.46
CA PRO A 190 -11.20 -7.17 -26.71
C PRO A 190 -11.40 -6.11 -27.80
N THR A 191 -11.06 -4.85 -27.48
CA THR A 191 -11.01 -3.76 -28.46
C THR A 191 -9.73 -3.85 -29.29
N ASP A 192 -9.67 -3.12 -30.41
CA ASP A 192 -8.43 -3.02 -31.20
C ASP A 192 -7.30 -2.38 -30.38
N ASP A 193 -7.64 -1.48 -29.46
CA ASP A 193 -6.69 -0.83 -28.57
C ASP A 193 -6.09 -1.84 -27.58
N ASP A 194 -6.91 -2.75 -27.05
CA ASP A 194 -6.43 -3.85 -26.19
C ASP A 194 -5.50 -4.78 -26.96
N ARG A 195 -5.86 -5.12 -28.21
CA ARG A 195 -5.01 -5.94 -29.09
C ARG A 195 -3.67 -5.27 -29.37
N ARG A 196 -3.67 -3.96 -29.64
CA ARG A 196 -2.44 -3.18 -29.86
C ARG A 196 -1.60 -3.10 -28.58
N GLY A 197 -2.23 -2.86 -27.42
CA GLY A 197 -1.56 -2.80 -26.13
C GLY A 197 -0.83 -4.10 -25.80
N ILE A 198 -1.53 -5.23 -25.88
CA ILE A 198 -0.93 -6.55 -25.60
C ILE A 198 0.14 -6.92 -26.62
N LYS A 199 -0.09 -6.66 -27.92
CA LYS A 199 0.96 -6.87 -28.93
C LYS A 199 2.20 -6.04 -28.62
N GLY A 200 2.03 -4.81 -28.11
CA GLY A 200 3.11 -3.95 -27.63
C GLY A 200 3.84 -4.54 -26.42
N ILE A 201 3.11 -5.07 -25.43
CA ILE A 201 3.69 -5.75 -24.26
C ILE A 201 4.49 -6.99 -24.70
N ARG A 202 3.91 -7.87 -25.51
CA ARG A 202 4.57 -9.09 -26.02
C ARG A 202 5.83 -8.77 -26.82
N ARG A 203 5.71 -7.86 -27.81
CA ARG A 203 6.85 -7.46 -28.64
C ARG A 203 8.02 -6.96 -27.78
N ARG A 204 7.74 -6.18 -26.73
CA ARG A 204 8.79 -5.68 -25.83
C ARG A 204 9.44 -6.81 -25.04
N ASN A 205 8.65 -7.73 -24.50
CA ASN A 205 9.17 -8.85 -23.73
C ASN A 205 9.93 -9.86 -24.60
N ASP A 206 9.59 -9.98 -25.89
CA ASP A 206 10.21 -10.91 -26.83
C ASP A 206 11.45 -10.35 -27.57
N VAL A 207 11.49 -9.03 -27.81
CA VAL A 207 12.48 -8.41 -28.73
C VAL A 207 13.47 -7.49 -28.02
N ASP A 208 13.04 -6.75 -27.00
CA ASP A 208 13.94 -5.81 -26.32
C ASP A 208 14.78 -6.57 -25.29
N ALA A 209 16.07 -6.24 -25.20
CA ALA A 209 16.95 -6.72 -24.13
C ALA A 209 16.50 -6.08 -22.81
N LYS A 210 15.39 -6.62 -22.29
CA LYS A 210 14.63 -6.16 -21.15
C LYS A 210 13.95 -4.77 -21.41
N PRO A 211 12.63 -4.58 -21.14
CA PRO A 211 11.92 -3.29 -21.22
C PRO A 211 12.11 -2.27 -20.06
N MET A 212 12.66 -1.09 -20.38
CA MET A 212 12.80 0.05 -19.46
C MET A 212 11.48 0.42 -18.77
N GLU A 213 11.51 0.70 -17.45
CA GLU A 213 10.34 0.99 -16.60
C GLU A 213 9.38 2.03 -17.18
N MET A 214 9.93 3.15 -17.67
CA MET A 214 9.13 4.22 -18.30
C MET A 214 8.34 3.76 -19.52
N SER A 215 8.89 2.83 -20.31
CA SER A 215 8.22 2.30 -21.50
C SER A 215 7.05 1.40 -21.10
N VAL A 216 7.24 0.50 -20.14
CA VAL A 216 6.18 -0.38 -19.60
C VAL A 216 5.01 0.48 -19.14
N ARG A 217 5.31 1.48 -18.31
CA ARG A 217 4.33 2.38 -17.72
C ARG A 217 3.54 3.15 -18.77
N SER A 218 4.21 3.81 -19.72
CA SER A 218 3.53 4.62 -20.75
C SER A 218 2.47 3.83 -21.54
N ALA A 219 2.76 2.56 -21.85
CA ALA A 219 1.80 1.71 -22.54
C ALA A 219 0.60 1.33 -21.65
N LEU A 220 0.84 1.02 -20.38
CA LEU A 220 -0.20 0.65 -19.43
C LEU A 220 -1.06 1.86 -19.03
N ASP A 221 -0.49 3.06 -18.97
CA ASP A 221 -1.23 4.27 -18.63
C ASP A 221 -2.38 4.51 -19.59
N SER A 222 -2.14 4.42 -20.90
CA SER A 222 -3.20 4.63 -21.89
C SER A 222 -4.28 3.54 -21.87
N ALA A 223 -3.95 2.32 -21.43
CA ALA A 223 -4.79 1.15 -21.62
C ALA A 223 -5.50 0.67 -20.35
N LEU A 224 -4.87 0.84 -19.18
CA LEU A 224 -5.36 0.37 -17.88
C LEU A 224 -5.70 1.50 -16.92
N PHE A 225 -4.96 2.61 -16.96
CA PHE A 225 -5.03 3.66 -15.95
C PHE A 225 -5.61 4.94 -16.56
N PRO A 226 -6.94 5.10 -16.62
CA PRO A 226 -7.56 6.25 -17.28
C PRO A 226 -7.14 7.56 -16.61
N LYS A 227 -6.87 8.59 -17.42
CA LYS A 227 -6.66 9.94 -16.90
C LYS A 227 -8.00 10.52 -16.43
N PRO A 228 -8.07 11.13 -15.24
CA PRO A 228 -9.29 11.77 -14.78
C PRO A 228 -9.72 12.90 -15.72
N ASP A 229 -11.03 13.10 -15.81
CA ASP A 229 -11.61 14.28 -16.40
C ASP A 229 -11.38 15.48 -15.46
N PRO A 230 -10.83 16.62 -15.93
CA PRO A 230 -10.64 17.81 -15.10
C PRO A 230 -11.90 18.35 -14.42
N GLU A 231 -13.09 18.03 -14.95
CA GLU A 231 -14.37 18.44 -14.36
C GLU A 231 -14.82 17.53 -13.21
N GLN A 232 -14.18 16.37 -13.03
CA GLN A 232 -14.51 15.42 -11.98
C GLN A 232 -13.67 15.63 -10.72
N GLN A 233 -14.19 15.19 -9.58
CA GLN A 233 -13.49 15.21 -8.30
C GLN A 233 -12.35 14.18 -8.22
N LEU A 234 -12.22 13.29 -9.21
CA LEU A 234 -11.16 12.30 -9.27
C LEU A 234 -9.81 12.99 -9.57
N GLY A 235 -8.84 12.82 -8.68
CA GLY A 235 -7.47 13.24 -8.89
C GLY A 235 -6.58 12.05 -9.23
N ARG A 236 -5.57 12.30 -10.07
CA ARG A 236 -4.48 11.37 -10.35
C ARG A 236 -3.18 12.15 -10.32
N VAL A 237 -2.23 11.66 -9.53
CA VAL A 237 -0.86 12.17 -9.54
C VAL A 237 0.09 11.06 -9.95
N ASP A 238 1.18 11.45 -10.60
CA ASP A 238 2.20 10.52 -11.09
C ASP A 238 3.57 10.91 -10.50
N ASN A 239 4.31 9.94 -9.95
CA ASN A 239 5.69 10.10 -9.44
C ASN A 239 5.84 11.19 -8.37
N MET A 240 4.85 11.31 -7.47
CA MET A 240 4.87 12.32 -6.43
C MET A 240 5.05 11.70 -5.06
N SER A 241 5.97 12.27 -4.27
CA SER A 241 6.17 11.85 -2.89
C SER A 241 4.94 12.14 -2.04
N MET A 242 4.59 11.17 -1.20
CA MET A 242 3.64 11.40 -0.13
C MET A 242 4.29 12.23 0.98
N LYS A 243 3.48 12.99 1.72
CA LYS A 243 3.92 13.74 2.90
C LYS A 243 4.33 12.77 4.01
N ARG A 244 5.35 13.16 4.79
CA ARG A 244 5.84 12.37 5.93
C ARG A 244 4.76 12.08 6.96
N ALA A 245 3.81 13.02 7.16
CA ALA A 245 2.68 12.85 8.07
C ALA A 245 1.73 11.72 7.64
N ALA A 246 1.63 11.40 6.35
CA ALA A 246 0.79 10.31 5.86
C ALA A 246 1.37 8.92 6.14
N VAL A 247 2.68 8.83 6.44
CA VAL A 247 3.36 7.55 6.66
C VAL A 247 3.08 7.05 8.09
N PRO A 248 2.39 5.91 8.28
CA PRO A 248 2.07 5.41 9.61
C PRO A 248 3.36 5.02 10.32
N ARG A 249 3.52 5.52 11.55
CA ARG A 249 4.61 5.13 12.44
C ARG A 249 4.02 4.56 13.72
N ARG A 250 4.55 3.42 14.14
CA ARG A 250 4.14 2.83 15.42
C ARG A 250 4.67 3.63 16.61
N LEU A 251 5.89 4.14 16.49
CA LEU A 251 6.54 4.95 17.52
C LEU A 251 6.57 6.42 17.06
N THR A 252 6.14 7.31 17.95
CA THR A 252 6.42 8.74 17.80
C THR A 252 7.93 8.98 17.85
N GLU A 253 8.41 10.09 17.28
CA GLU A 253 9.85 10.42 17.31
C GLU A 253 10.38 10.53 18.74
N GLN A 254 9.57 11.05 19.67
CA GLN A 254 9.91 11.07 21.10
C GLN A 254 10.01 9.67 21.72
N GLN A 255 9.08 8.76 21.38
CA GLN A 255 9.13 7.38 21.87
C GLN A 255 10.33 6.62 21.30
N LEU A 256 10.63 6.83 20.01
CA LEU A 256 11.81 6.26 19.38
C LEU A 256 13.08 6.78 20.07
N GLU A 257 13.19 8.09 20.31
CA GLU A 257 14.37 8.65 20.97
C GLU A 257 14.54 8.12 22.41
N ARG A 258 13.44 8.00 23.18
CA ARG A 258 13.47 7.38 24.51
C ARG A 258 13.91 5.91 24.45
N LEU A 259 13.53 5.18 23.42
CA LEU A 259 13.96 3.79 23.22
C LEU A 259 15.46 3.75 22.90
N LEU A 260 15.93 4.62 22.00
CA LEU A 260 17.33 4.71 21.61
C LEU A 260 18.25 5.12 22.76
N GLN A 261 17.81 6.00 23.65
CA GLN A 261 18.57 6.40 24.83
C GLN A 261 18.86 5.22 25.77
N LYS A 262 17.98 4.21 25.81
CA LYS A 262 18.15 2.99 26.61
C LYS A 262 19.09 1.97 25.98
N LEU A 263 19.42 2.12 24.70
CA LEU A 263 20.30 1.20 23.98
C LEU A 263 21.77 1.64 24.04
N PRO A 264 22.72 0.69 24.04
CA PRO A 264 24.14 0.96 23.82
C PRO A 264 24.36 1.78 22.55
N SER A 265 25.35 2.68 22.54
CA SER A 265 25.66 3.54 21.39
C SER A 265 25.88 2.76 20.09
N THR A 266 26.42 1.55 20.18
CA THR A 266 26.65 0.62 19.07
C THR A 266 25.36 0.11 18.41
N GLU A 267 24.24 0.11 19.12
CA GLU A 267 22.95 -0.44 18.64
C GLU A 267 21.99 0.64 18.15
N ARG A 268 22.20 1.91 18.55
CA ARG A 268 21.29 3.02 18.21
C ARG A 268 21.15 3.23 16.71
N GLY A 269 22.24 3.13 15.95
CA GLY A 269 22.21 3.29 14.50
C GLY A 269 21.38 2.20 13.82
N THR A 270 21.55 0.96 14.24
CA THR A 270 20.80 -0.20 13.76
C THR A 270 19.32 -0.10 14.08
N GLU A 271 18.97 0.32 15.30
CA GLU A 271 17.59 0.48 15.72
C GLU A 271 16.88 1.62 14.95
N ARG A 272 17.56 2.76 14.75
CA ARG A 272 17.05 3.84 13.88
C ARG A 272 16.80 3.34 12.46
N HIS A 273 17.74 2.56 11.93
CA HIS A 273 17.64 2.00 10.59
C HIS A 273 16.45 1.04 10.44
N TYR A 274 16.20 0.19 11.44
CA TYR A 274 15.06 -0.72 11.45
C TYR A 274 13.71 -0.06 11.74
N ALA A 275 13.69 1.09 12.41
CA ALA A 275 12.47 1.86 12.61
C ALA A 275 12.04 2.62 11.34
N LYS A 276 12.94 2.83 10.37
CA LYS A 276 12.70 3.65 9.18
C LYS A 276 11.72 3.01 8.22
N ILE A 277 10.74 3.79 7.75
CA ILE A 277 9.92 3.47 6.58
C ILE A 277 10.37 4.38 5.45
N SER A 278 10.49 3.84 4.23
CA SER A 278 10.73 4.65 3.03
C SER A 278 9.56 5.63 2.82
N LEU A 279 9.87 6.86 2.40
CA LEU A 279 8.83 7.82 2.03
C LEU A 279 8.23 7.36 0.69
N PRO A 280 6.94 7.02 0.62
CA PRO A 280 6.37 6.50 -0.62
C PRO A 280 6.42 7.54 -1.74
N ILE A 281 6.83 7.10 -2.93
CA ILE A 281 6.74 7.87 -4.17
C ILE A 281 6.04 6.95 -5.17
N PRO A 282 4.70 6.85 -5.10
CA PRO A 282 3.99 5.94 -5.96
C PRO A 282 4.18 6.31 -7.42
N ASP A 283 4.28 5.30 -8.27
CA ASP A 283 4.22 5.54 -9.70
C ASP A 283 2.94 6.29 -10.05
N THR A 284 1.77 5.72 -9.76
CA THR A 284 0.49 6.39 -9.96
C THR A 284 -0.35 6.33 -8.69
N LEU A 285 -1.00 7.43 -8.32
CA LEU A 285 -1.87 7.50 -7.16
C LEU A 285 -3.19 8.18 -7.53
N TYR A 286 -4.30 7.49 -7.25
CA TYR A 286 -5.66 8.00 -7.40
C TYR A 286 -6.25 8.35 -6.03
N GLY A 287 -6.95 9.48 -6.00
CA GLY A 287 -7.65 10.00 -4.84
C GLY A 287 -8.62 11.09 -5.29
N TYR A 288 -8.94 12.01 -4.40
CA TYR A 288 -9.80 13.15 -4.73
C TYR A 288 -8.96 14.40 -4.91
N ALA A 289 -9.19 15.12 -6.00
CA ALA A 289 -8.57 16.42 -6.22
C ALA A 289 -9.19 17.41 -5.24
N TYR A 290 -8.43 17.85 -4.24
CA TYR A 290 -8.94 18.72 -3.19
C TYR A 290 -9.49 20.04 -3.75
N ALA A 291 -8.86 20.58 -4.81
CA ALA A 291 -9.33 21.76 -5.51
C ALA A 291 -10.74 21.60 -6.15
N ALA A 292 -11.12 20.38 -6.54
CA ALA A 292 -12.43 20.06 -7.11
C ALA A 292 -13.50 19.82 -6.02
N VAL A 293 -13.12 19.76 -4.75
CA VAL A 293 -14.07 19.68 -3.64
C VAL A 293 -14.78 21.04 -3.47
N PRO A 294 -16.12 21.06 -3.35
CA PRO A 294 -16.88 22.29 -3.12
C PRO A 294 -16.31 23.09 -1.93
N ALA A 295 -16.25 24.42 -2.07
CA ALA A 295 -15.63 25.30 -1.07
C ALA A 295 -16.21 25.12 0.34
N GLU A 296 -17.53 24.89 0.45
CA GLU A 296 -18.20 24.62 1.72
C GLU A 296 -17.67 23.36 2.40
N LEU A 297 -17.45 22.30 1.63
CA LEU A 297 -16.88 21.04 2.13
C LEU A 297 -15.40 21.18 2.44
N ARG A 298 -14.62 21.92 1.66
CA ARG A 298 -13.17 22.08 1.86
C ARG A 298 -12.80 22.51 3.29
N SER A 299 -13.52 23.48 3.84
CA SER A 299 -13.32 23.93 5.22
C SER A 299 -13.62 22.84 6.27
N LEU A 300 -14.55 21.93 6.00
CA LEU A 300 -14.84 20.79 6.87
C LEU A 300 -13.76 19.71 6.73
N TRP A 301 -13.24 19.49 5.52
CA TRP A 301 -12.12 18.58 5.29
C TRP A 301 -10.88 19.03 6.09
N GLU A 302 -10.52 20.32 6.03
CA GLU A 302 -9.42 20.88 6.83
C GLU A 302 -9.67 20.71 8.33
N LEU A 303 -10.89 20.98 8.79
CA LEU A 303 -11.25 20.86 10.20
C LEU A 303 -11.17 19.40 10.71
N VAL A 304 -11.54 18.44 9.87
CA VAL A 304 -11.62 17.01 10.24
C VAL A 304 -10.26 16.33 10.07
N LEU A 305 -9.60 16.50 8.92
CA LEU A 305 -8.36 15.81 8.57
C LEU A 305 -7.09 16.57 9.01
N GLY A 306 -7.16 17.89 9.15
CA GLY A 306 -6.03 18.71 9.58
C GLY A 306 -4.88 18.70 8.57
N ASP A 307 -3.68 18.42 9.07
CA ASP A 307 -2.43 18.30 8.30
C ASP A 307 -2.44 17.16 7.26
N LEU A 308 -3.37 16.21 7.39
CA LEU A 308 -3.58 15.09 6.47
C LEU A 308 -4.67 15.35 5.43
N VAL A 309 -5.17 16.59 5.30
CA VAL A 309 -6.18 16.92 4.29
C VAL A 309 -5.72 16.58 2.88
N VAL A 310 -4.44 16.83 2.56
CA VAL A 310 -3.81 16.44 1.30
C VAL A 310 -2.53 15.66 1.55
N VAL A 311 -2.31 14.61 0.77
CA VAL A 311 -1.25 13.62 0.98
C VAL A 311 0.03 13.93 0.24
N ASN A 312 0.05 14.93 -0.64
CA ASN A 312 1.19 15.33 -1.45
C ASN A 312 1.13 16.84 -1.78
N ASN A 313 2.01 17.30 -2.66
CA ASN A 313 2.12 18.71 -3.06
C ASN A 313 1.21 19.09 -4.25
N ASP A 314 0.39 18.17 -4.76
CA ASP A 314 -0.57 18.38 -5.86
C ASP A 314 -2.01 18.23 -5.36
N ASP A 315 -2.20 18.50 -4.07
CA ASP A 315 -3.49 18.59 -3.41
C ASP A 315 -4.39 17.34 -3.57
N LEU A 316 -3.78 16.15 -3.65
CA LEU A 316 -4.54 14.90 -3.65
C LEU A 316 -4.96 14.53 -2.23
N ALA A 317 -6.22 14.17 -2.03
CA ALA A 317 -6.80 13.83 -0.74
C ALA A 317 -7.42 12.42 -0.72
N LEU A 318 -7.40 11.77 0.46
CA LEU A 318 -7.98 10.44 0.71
C LEU A 318 -7.78 9.42 -0.44
N PRO A 319 -6.52 9.12 -0.81
CA PRO A 319 -6.21 8.18 -1.88
C PRO A 319 -6.84 6.80 -1.64
N PHE A 320 -7.22 6.12 -2.72
CA PHE A 320 -7.92 4.84 -2.67
C PHE A 320 -7.41 3.80 -3.67
N LEU A 321 -6.57 4.19 -4.62
CA LEU A 321 -5.88 3.27 -5.53
C LEU A 321 -4.44 3.75 -5.78
N LEU A 322 -3.49 2.85 -5.56
CA LEU A 322 -2.07 3.07 -5.72
C LEU A 322 -1.48 2.05 -6.69
N ILE A 323 -0.59 2.49 -7.58
CA ILE A 323 0.11 1.63 -8.53
C ILE A 323 1.61 1.85 -8.37
N GLU A 324 2.34 0.75 -8.30
CA GLU A 324 3.79 0.68 -8.42
C GLU A 324 4.15 -0.16 -9.64
N CYS A 325 5.09 0.34 -10.43
CA CYS A 325 5.63 -0.30 -11.61
C CYS A 325 7.14 -0.47 -11.43
N LYS A 326 7.64 -1.61 -11.86
CA LYS A 326 9.07 -1.85 -12.04
C LYS A 326 9.31 -2.35 -13.45
N GLY A 327 10.35 -1.81 -14.07
CA GLY A 327 10.90 -2.33 -15.32
C GLY A 327 12.08 -3.25 -15.06
N ASP A 328 12.98 -3.32 -16.02
CA ASP A 328 14.08 -4.28 -16.03
C ASP A 328 15.00 -4.23 -14.84
N GLY A 329 15.09 -5.35 -14.16
CA GLY A 329 15.96 -5.51 -12.99
C GLY A 329 15.30 -5.08 -11.69
N GLY A 330 14.12 -4.45 -11.74
CA GLY A 330 13.30 -4.23 -10.55
C GLY A 330 12.57 -5.52 -10.16
N SER A 331 12.79 -5.98 -8.94
CA SER A 331 12.11 -7.17 -8.45
C SER A 331 10.66 -6.86 -8.11
N MET A 332 9.75 -7.80 -8.39
CA MET A 332 8.37 -7.75 -7.87
C MET A 332 8.37 -7.61 -6.33
N TRP A 333 9.43 -8.08 -5.67
CA TRP A 333 9.68 -7.87 -4.26
C TRP A 333 9.76 -6.39 -3.88
N CYS A 334 10.61 -5.61 -4.54
CA CYS A 334 10.76 -4.18 -4.32
C CYS A 334 9.43 -3.45 -4.58
N CYS A 335 8.81 -3.73 -5.72
CA CYS A 335 7.51 -3.15 -6.11
C CYS A 335 6.43 -3.41 -5.04
N THR A 336 6.37 -4.64 -4.52
CA THR A 336 5.45 -5.01 -3.44
C THR A 336 5.77 -4.31 -2.12
N ASN A 337 7.05 -4.11 -1.79
CA ASN A 337 7.44 -3.40 -0.57
C ASN A 337 7.08 -1.91 -0.62
N GLN A 338 7.29 -1.27 -1.78
CA GLN A 338 6.88 0.12 -2.01
C GLN A 338 5.35 0.24 -1.94
N CYS A 339 4.63 -0.63 -2.65
CA CYS A 339 3.18 -0.65 -2.64
C CYS A 339 2.61 -0.89 -1.23
N LEU A 340 3.26 -1.76 -0.44
CA LEU A 340 2.86 -2.04 0.94
C LEU A 340 2.98 -0.79 1.84
N GLY A 341 4.10 -0.08 1.76
CA GLY A 341 4.30 1.16 2.52
C GLY A 341 3.38 2.31 2.05
N GLY A 342 3.21 2.45 0.73
CA GLY A 342 2.33 3.44 0.13
C GLY A 342 0.85 3.20 0.45
N ALA A 343 0.37 1.96 0.30
CA ALA A 343 -1.01 1.60 0.61
C ALA A 343 -1.33 1.77 2.10
N ALA A 344 -0.42 1.37 3.00
CA ALA A 344 -0.58 1.61 4.43
C ALA A 344 -0.65 3.11 4.76
N SER A 345 0.11 3.95 4.04
CA SER A 345 0.05 5.42 4.17
C SER A 345 -1.31 5.97 3.73
N CYS A 346 -1.87 5.43 2.65
CA CYS A 346 -3.20 5.81 2.19
C CYS A 346 -4.30 5.41 3.19
N VAL A 347 -4.24 4.18 3.74
CA VAL A 347 -5.16 3.72 4.78
C VAL A 347 -5.03 4.59 6.03
N HIS A 348 -3.82 4.94 6.44
CA HIS A 348 -3.58 5.79 7.61
C HIS A 348 -4.29 7.16 7.52
N VAL A 349 -4.29 7.76 6.33
CA VAL A 349 -5.02 9.02 6.07
C VAL A 349 -6.53 8.80 6.20
N GLY A 350 -7.08 7.71 5.64
CA GLY A 350 -8.49 7.36 5.82
C GLY A 350 -8.87 7.08 7.29
N GLU A 351 -7.96 6.49 8.05
CA GLU A 351 -8.14 6.19 9.47
C GLU A 351 -8.18 7.42 10.36
N ARG A 352 -7.63 8.55 9.90
CA ARG A 352 -7.83 9.84 10.56
C ARG A 352 -9.31 10.18 10.62
N LEU A 353 -10.07 9.91 9.56
CA LEU A 353 -11.51 10.13 9.51
C LEU A 353 -12.25 9.25 10.53
N ASN A 354 -11.86 7.97 10.63
CA ASN A 354 -12.40 7.05 11.63
C ASN A 354 -12.14 7.51 13.06
N ALA A 355 -10.94 8.04 13.36
CA ALA A 355 -10.64 8.59 14.68
C ALA A 355 -11.57 9.77 15.04
N GLN A 356 -11.93 10.61 14.06
CA GLN A 356 -12.87 11.71 14.27
C GLN A 356 -14.30 11.19 14.49
N LEU A 357 -14.73 10.17 13.76
CA LEU A 357 -16.04 9.53 13.96
C LEU A 357 -16.18 8.89 15.35
N GLN A 358 -15.12 8.25 15.85
CA GLN A 358 -15.10 7.65 17.19
C GLN A 358 -15.24 8.72 18.28
N ALA A 359 -14.57 9.87 18.12
CA ALA A 359 -14.77 11.02 19.01
C ALA A 359 -16.23 11.51 19.00
N VAL A 360 -16.92 11.34 17.86
CA VAL A 360 -18.33 11.70 17.71
C VAL A 360 -19.29 10.67 18.34
N ARG A 361 -18.80 9.51 18.83
CA ARG A 361 -19.58 8.40 19.42
C ARG A 361 -20.71 7.88 18.50
N ARG A 362 -20.49 7.89 17.19
CA ARG A 362 -21.44 7.33 16.22
C ARG A 362 -21.15 5.85 15.99
N PRO A 363 -22.18 4.99 15.93
CA PRO A 363 -22.02 3.64 15.43
C PRO A 363 -21.77 3.71 13.93
N GLY A 364 -20.64 3.16 13.49
CA GLY A 364 -20.23 3.13 12.08
C GLY A 364 -18.75 3.47 11.91
N SER A 365 -18.12 2.83 10.94
CA SER A 365 -16.75 3.11 10.51
C SER A 365 -16.76 3.45 9.02
N PHE A 366 -15.95 4.44 8.66
CA PHE A 366 -15.56 4.67 7.28
C PHE A 366 -14.74 3.46 6.80
N ASN A 367 -15.05 2.95 5.61
CA ASN A 367 -14.19 1.95 4.98
C ASN A 367 -12.89 2.60 4.46
N SER A 368 -11.83 2.56 5.26
CA SER A 368 -10.52 3.13 4.95
C SER A 368 -9.68 2.29 3.98
N ALA A 369 -10.22 1.18 3.45
CA ALA A 369 -9.46 0.27 2.59
C ALA A 369 -8.92 0.97 1.33
N VAL A 370 -7.79 0.47 0.83
CA VAL A 370 -7.09 1.01 -0.34
C VAL A 370 -6.67 -0.15 -1.23
N PHE A 371 -6.79 0.02 -2.54
CA PHE A 371 -6.29 -0.97 -3.49
C PHE A 371 -4.86 -0.64 -3.93
N GLY A 372 -4.04 -1.66 -4.10
CA GLY A 372 -2.67 -1.56 -4.58
C GLY A 372 -2.46 -2.44 -5.81
N ILE A 373 -1.70 -1.96 -6.80
CA ILE A 373 -1.30 -2.75 -7.96
C ILE A 373 0.22 -2.72 -8.09
N THR A 374 0.85 -3.88 -8.21
CA THR A 374 2.29 -3.99 -8.51
C THR A 374 2.49 -4.60 -9.88
N ILE A 375 3.42 -4.07 -10.67
CA ILE A 375 3.68 -4.50 -12.05
C ILE A 375 5.17 -4.65 -12.30
N ASN A 376 5.61 -5.75 -12.94
CA ASN A 376 7.01 -5.97 -13.33
C ASN A 376 7.22 -6.15 -14.85
N GLY A 377 6.32 -5.61 -15.68
CA GLY A 377 6.34 -5.73 -17.15
C GLY A 377 5.72 -7.02 -17.70
N GLU A 378 5.75 -8.11 -16.94
CA GLU A 378 5.16 -9.39 -17.34
C GLU A 378 3.85 -9.68 -16.60
N HIS A 379 3.82 -9.39 -15.30
CA HIS A 379 2.73 -9.74 -14.42
C HIS A 379 2.30 -8.54 -13.57
N ALA A 380 1.04 -8.59 -13.13
CA ALA A 380 0.48 -7.65 -12.18
C ALA A 380 -0.12 -8.40 -10.99
N ASN A 381 0.11 -7.91 -9.78
CA ASN A 381 -0.63 -8.33 -8.59
C ASN A 381 -1.60 -7.22 -8.18
N LEU A 382 -2.85 -7.59 -7.91
CA LEU A 382 -3.84 -6.71 -7.28
C LEU A 382 -3.90 -7.05 -5.79
N PHE A 383 -3.86 -6.01 -4.96
CA PHE A 383 -3.93 -6.11 -3.50
C PHE A 383 -5.07 -5.24 -2.96
N VAL A 384 -5.55 -5.63 -1.79
CA VAL A 384 -6.35 -4.77 -0.91
C VAL A 384 -5.58 -4.56 0.40
N CYS A 385 -5.58 -3.32 0.90
CA CYS A 385 -4.95 -2.91 2.14
C CYS A 385 -5.99 -2.30 3.09
N TRP A 386 -5.93 -2.65 4.37
CA TRP A 386 -6.86 -2.17 5.39
C TRP A 386 -6.19 -2.11 6.76
N LYS A 387 -6.82 -1.42 7.71
CA LYS A 387 -6.42 -1.43 9.11
C LYS A 387 -7.19 -2.51 9.86
N HIS A 388 -6.51 -3.30 10.68
CA HIS A 388 -7.18 -4.28 11.54
C HIS A 388 -7.90 -3.58 12.70
N ILE A 389 -9.12 -4.01 12.99
CA ILE A 389 -9.88 -3.57 14.15
C ILE A 389 -9.82 -4.69 15.19
N ALA A 390 -9.00 -4.51 16.22
CA ALA A 390 -8.91 -5.47 17.31
C ALA A 390 -10.27 -5.55 18.04
N GLY A 391 -10.88 -6.73 18.10
CA GLY A 391 -12.12 -6.98 18.83
C GLY A 391 -13.24 -7.67 18.06
N GLU A 392 -13.13 -7.82 16.73
CA GLU A 392 -14.12 -8.56 15.92
C GLU A 392 -13.71 -10.03 15.74
N GLY A 393 -13.95 -10.85 16.75
CA GLY A 393 -14.18 -12.31 16.60
C GLY A 393 -13.04 -13.20 16.08
N GLU A 394 -11.87 -12.67 15.73
CA GLU A 394 -10.67 -13.48 15.44
C GLU A 394 -10.07 -13.94 16.79
N GLU A 395 -10.60 -15.03 17.33
CA GLU A 395 -9.84 -15.87 18.26
C GLU A 395 -8.53 -16.26 17.56
N ASP A 396 -7.42 -15.67 18.02
CA ASP A 396 -6.05 -16.18 18.12
C ASP A 396 -5.80 -17.60 17.55
N ARG A 397 -6.04 -17.83 16.25
CA ARG A 397 -5.64 -19.07 15.56
C ARG A 397 -4.24 -19.01 14.99
N LEU A 398 -3.63 -17.83 15.02
CA LEU A 398 -2.18 -17.69 14.92
C LEU A 398 -1.69 -17.43 16.34
N GLY A 399 -1.20 -18.46 17.02
CA GLY A 399 -0.51 -18.35 18.32
C GLY A 399 0.82 -17.61 18.24
N ASP A 400 0.89 -16.57 17.41
CA ASP A 400 2.04 -15.76 17.13
C ASP A 400 1.81 -14.40 17.80
N VAL A 401 2.56 -14.15 18.86
CA VAL A 401 2.59 -12.89 19.65
C VAL A 401 2.87 -11.65 18.76
N MET A 402 3.21 -11.86 17.49
CA MET A 402 3.33 -10.83 16.45
C MET A 402 2.01 -10.32 15.87
N ALA A 403 0.94 -11.14 15.83
CA ALA A 403 -0.35 -10.78 15.20
C ALA A 403 -1.13 -9.69 15.98
N THR A 404 -0.95 -9.61 17.30
CA THR A 404 -1.59 -8.60 18.17
C THR A 404 -1.04 -7.18 18.01
N THR A 405 -0.02 -6.98 17.16
CA THR A 405 0.64 -5.68 16.95
C THR A 405 0.50 -5.10 15.55
N ALA A 406 -0.11 -5.85 14.62
CA ALA A 406 -0.34 -5.39 13.26
C ALA A 406 -1.44 -4.33 13.21
N ALA A 407 -1.09 -3.12 12.78
CA ALA A 407 -2.06 -2.06 12.54
C ALA A 407 -2.61 -2.14 11.12
N PHE A 408 -1.76 -2.47 10.13
CA PHE A 408 -2.12 -2.45 8.72
C PHE A 408 -1.82 -3.78 8.04
N TYR A 409 -2.78 -4.29 7.28
CA TYR A 409 -2.63 -5.48 6.48
C TYR A 409 -2.77 -5.15 5.00
N MET A 410 -2.01 -5.86 4.16
CA MET A 410 -2.22 -5.93 2.73
C MET A 410 -2.31 -7.39 2.32
N GLN A 411 -3.24 -7.74 1.45
CA GLN A 411 -3.37 -9.09 0.94
C GLN A 411 -3.57 -9.07 -0.56
N ARG A 412 -2.91 -9.99 -1.26
CA ARG A 412 -3.12 -10.18 -2.69
C ARG A 412 -4.53 -10.74 -2.90
N ILE A 413 -5.24 -10.22 -3.89
CA ILE A 413 -6.58 -10.66 -4.28
C ILE A 413 -6.66 -11.04 -5.77
N GLY A 414 -5.60 -10.77 -6.54
CA GLY A 414 -5.51 -11.21 -7.93
C GLY A 414 -4.09 -11.25 -8.46
N TYR A 415 -3.88 -12.11 -9.45
CA TYR A 415 -2.63 -12.24 -10.21
C TYR A 415 -2.97 -12.28 -11.70
N TYR A 416 -2.31 -11.45 -12.50
CA TYR A 416 -2.62 -11.26 -13.91
C TYR A 416 -1.35 -11.33 -14.75
N ALA A 417 -1.37 -12.12 -15.81
CA ALA A 417 -0.30 -12.16 -16.79
C ALA A 417 -0.62 -11.14 -17.88
N LEU A 418 0.18 -10.09 -18.00
CA LEU A 418 -0.13 -8.94 -18.87
C LEU A 418 -0.03 -9.28 -20.37
N GLN A 419 0.67 -10.36 -20.70
CA GLN A 419 0.74 -10.88 -22.06
C GLN A 419 -0.49 -11.71 -22.45
N ASP A 420 -1.29 -12.17 -21.48
CA ASP A 420 -2.52 -12.90 -21.74
C ASP A 420 -3.71 -11.93 -21.87
N MET A 421 -4.50 -12.09 -22.94
CA MET A 421 -5.61 -11.19 -23.23
C MET A 421 -6.71 -11.25 -22.18
N GLN A 422 -7.01 -12.44 -21.66
CA GLN A 422 -8.07 -12.59 -20.67
C GLN A 422 -7.63 -11.98 -19.33
N HIS A 423 -6.40 -12.24 -18.90
CA HIS A 423 -5.85 -11.67 -17.67
C HIS A 423 -5.73 -10.14 -17.75
N PHE A 424 -5.28 -9.60 -18.89
CA PHE A 424 -5.22 -8.15 -19.13
C PHE A 424 -6.61 -7.50 -19.03
N LEU A 425 -7.62 -8.07 -19.69
CA LEU A 425 -8.99 -7.55 -19.66
C LEU A 425 -9.63 -7.67 -18.28
N LYS A 426 -9.36 -8.76 -17.54
CA LYS A 426 -9.79 -8.89 -16.14
C LYS A 426 -9.18 -7.80 -15.26
N LEU A 427 -7.87 -7.54 -15.38
CA LEU A 427 -7.22 -6.46 -14.64
C LEU A 427 -7.81 -5.09 -15.00
N LYS A 428 -8.00 -4.81 -16.30
CA LYS A 428 -8.63 -3.57 -16.79
C LYS A 428 -10.01 -3.36 -16.19
N ARG A 429 -10.82 -4.42 -16.11
CA ARG A 429 -12.13 -4.39 -15.46
C ARG A 429 -12.00 -4.07 -13.97
N CYS A 430 -11.11 -4.75 -13.24
CA CYS A 430 -10.90 -4.50 -11.81
C CYS A 430 -10.50 -3.04 -11.54
N VAL A 431 -9.56 -2.49 -12.32
CA VAL A 431 -9.15 -1.08 -12.18
C VAL A 431 -10.33 -0.14 -12.37
N ARG A 432 -11.14 -0.34 -13.41
CA ARG A 432 -12.34 0.47 -13.64
C ARG A 432 -13.33 0.39 -12.49
N MET A 433 -13.62 -0.82 -12.01
CA MET A 433 -14.53 -1.00 -10.88
C MET A 433 -14.04 -0.32 -9.60
N ILE A 434 -12.72 -0.35 -9.34
CA ILE A 434 -12.12 0.36 -8.20
C ILE A 434 -12.28 1.88 -8.34
N ILE A 435 -12.03 2.43 -9.53
CA ILE A 435 -12.20 3.86 -9.81
C ILE A 435 -13.68 4.27 -9.69
N GLU A 436 -14.58 3.48 -10.27
CA GLU A 436 -16.03 3.69 -10.19
C GLU A 436 -16.54 3.63 -8.72
N TRP A 437 -16.01 2.70 -7.90
CA TRP A 437 -16.29 2.66 -6.47
C TRP A 437 -15.78 3.91 -5.73
N GLY A 438 -14.54 4.33 -6.04
CA GLY A 438 -13.92 5.53 -5.47
C GLY A 438 -14.74 6.78 -5.75
N MET A 439 -15.10 7.01 -7.01
CA MET A 439 -15.92 8.16 -7.43
C MET A 439 -17.38 8.06 -6.97
N GLY A 440 -17.88 6.85 -6.79
CA GLY A 440 -19.29 6.60 -6.48
C GLY A 440 -19.55 6.47 -4.98
N ALA A 441 -19.65 5.22 -4.52
CA ALA A 441 -20.07 4.90 -3.16
C ALA A 441 -19.11 5.48 -2.10
N ARG A 442 -17.79 5.36 -2.32
CA ARG A 442 -16.79 5.84 -1.36
C ARG A 442 -16.81 7.36 -1.22
N MET A 443 -16.89 8.12 -2.32
CA MET A 443 -16.93 9.59 -2.23
C MET A 443 -18.19 10.08 -1.49
N LYS A 444 -19.35 9.49 -1.76
CA LYS A 444 -20.60 9.82 -1.04
C LYS A 444 -20.46 9.57 0.46
N GLU A 445 -19.87 8.43 0.84
CA GLU A 445 -19.59 8.08 2.23
C GLU A 445 -18.63 9.09 2.89
N VAL A 446 -17.55 9.47 2.21
CA VAL A 446 -16.61 10.50 2.67
C VAL A 446 -17.32 11.82 2.92
N GLU A 447 -18.13 12.30 1.96
CA GLU A 447 -18.81 13.58 2.12
C GLU A 447 -19.82 13.56 3.27
N GLU A 448 -20.58 12.48 3.43
CA GLU A 448 -21.52 12.33 4.55
C GLU A 448 -20.79 12.38 5.90
N ILE A 449 -19.70 11.62 6.02
CA ILE A 449 -18.92 11.53 7.24
C ILE A 449 -18.23 12.86 7.56
N ILE A 450 -17.67 13.54 6.57
CA ILE A 450 -17.05 14.86 6.77
C ILE A 450 -18.09 15.88 7.22
N ARG A 451 -19.27 15.92 6.60
CA ARG A 451 -20.36 16.83 7.03
C ARG A 451 -20.72 16.56 8.49
N LEU A 452 -20.85 15.29 8.86
CA LEU A 452 -21.17 14.88 10.22
C LEU A 452 -20.08 15.26 11.23
N ALA A 453 -18.82 14.92 10.96
CA ALA A 453 -17.70 15.19 11.86
C ALA A 453 -17.39 16.70 11.95
N GLY A 454 -17.44 17.41 10.83
CA GLY A 454 -17.10 18.82 10.75
C GLY A 454 -18.15 19.73 11.40
N THR A 455 -19.44 19.44 11.25
CA THR A 455 -20.51 20.22 11.92
C THR A 455 -20.41 20.16 13.44
N ARG A 456 -20.01 19.01 14.00
CA ARG A 456 -19.78 18.89 15.44
C ARG A 456 -18.55 19.67 15.90
N LYS A 457 -17.42 19.54 15.21
CA LYS A 457 -16.22 20.31 15.56
C LYS A 457 -16.43 21.82 15.54
N ARG A 458 -17.27 22.33 14.63
CA ARG A 458 -17.65 23.74 14.64
C ARG A 458 -18.39 24.13 15.93
N LYS A 459 -19.36 23.32 16.36
CA LYS A 459 -20.07 23.53 17.62
C LYS A 459 -19.15 23.47 18.84
N GLU A 460 -18.22 22.52 18.86
CA GLU A 460 -17.24 22.40 19.96
C GLU A 460 -16.37 23.67 20.05
N ARG A 461 -15.89 24.20 18.92
CA ARG A 461 -15.14 25.47 18.89
C ARG A 461 -15.98 26.69 19.31
N GLU A 462 -17.26 26.74 18.93
CA GLU A 462 -18.16 27.81 19.36
C GLU A 462 -18.35 27.80 20.87
N VAL A 463 -18.50 26.62 21.48
CA VAL A 463 -18.61 26.47 22.94
C VAL A 463 -17.31 26.86 23.65
N GLU A 464 -16.16 26.36 23.18
CA GLU A 464 -14.85 26.73 23.74
C GLU A 464 -14.60 28.24 23.68
N SER A 465 -14.94 28.88 22.55
CA SER A 465 -14.80 30.34 22.40
C SER A 465 -15.72 31.13 23.34
N PHE A 466 -16.87 30.57 23.73
CA PHE A 466 -17.77 31.22 24.68
C PHE A 466 -17.24 31.10 26.11
N GLU A 467 -16.70 29.95 26.49
CA GLU A 467 -16.11 29.72 27.80
C GLU A 467 -14.85 30.57 28.03
N GLU A 468 -13.96 30.67 27.02
CA GLU A 468 -12.74 31.48 27.10
C GLU A 468 -13.06 32.99 27.24
N ASN A 469 -14.09 33.48 26.56
CA ASN A 469 -14.52 34.88 26.69
C ASN A 469 -15.14 35.19 28.07
N VAL A 470 -15.85 34.24 28.68
CA VAL A 470 -16.40 34.40 30.04
C VAL A 470 -15.30 34.41 31.10
N GLU A 471 -14.24 33.62 30.92
CA GLU A 471 -13.11 33.56 31.86
C GLU A 471 -12.25 34.84 31.79
N VAL A 472 -12.06 35.41 30.60
CA VAL A 472 -11.36 36.70 30.43
C VAL A 472 -12.16 37.86 31.03
N GLU A 473 -13.48 37.93 30.86
CA GLU A 473 -14.31 38.98 31.47
C GLU A 473 -14.40 38.84 33.01
N GLY A 474 -14.39 37.61 33.54
CA GLY A 474 -14.34 37.36 34.99
C GLY A 474 -13.01 37.78 35.64
N THR A 475 -11.91 37.76 34.90
CA THR A 475 -10.57 38.11 35.41
C THR A 475 -10.30 39.62 35.41
N VAL A 476 -11.05 40.40 34.64
CA VAL A 476 -10.95 41.88 34.60
C VAL A 476 -11.85 42.55 35.66
N ALA A 477 -12.76 41.79 36.29
CA ALA A 477 -13.71 42.28 37.29
C ALA A 477 -13.27 42.10 38.77
N LEU A 478 -12.01 41.71 39.02
CA LEU A 478 -11.37 41.63 40.35
C LEU A 478 -10.14 42.55 40.37
#